data_AF-A0A7S0ND52-F1
#
_entry.id   AF-A0A7S0ND52-F1
#
_cell.length_a   1.000
_cell.length_b   1.000
_cell.length_c   1.000
_cell.angle_alpha   90.00
_cell.angle_beta   90.00
_cell.angle_gamma   90.00
#
_symmetry.space_group_name_H-M   'P 1'
#
loop_
_entity.id
_entity.type
_entity.pdbx_description
1 polymer ?
#
loop_
_entity_poly.entity_id
_entity_poly.type
_entity_poly.pdbx_seq_one_letter_code
_entity_poly.pdbx_strand_id
1 'polypeptide(L)'
;VTSKAKKQVLGPFQDAHGIAYAARKESRPPTIICPNLDSAMITVEDGEGAGAGDSSSKLVPTDSLLKALKNAFDALGGGKAELEEEDVEKWLVTINGQMGRGSEYRNAMACMEEKGKRTLNFEEFTSIYMKELKDGKFWGVDHDLRQALGYPVEGAGGKEAFQAVYDFIYFSQSLELVGVCEEMEEEDLSRAVCGADPLPNEKFPSDHVMQSAVLKLRGTS
;
A
#
# COMPACT_ATOMS: atom_id res chain seq x y z
N VAL A 1 0.92 -23.44 -24.78
CA VAL A 1 2.18 -23.35 -24.01
C VAL A 1 3.35 -23.57 -24.98
N THR A 2 4.03 -22.50 -25.38
CA THR A 2 5.20 -22.58 -26.27
C THR A 2 6.46 -22.76 -25.42
N SER A 3 6.89 -24.01 -25.25
CA SER A 3 8.11 -24.38 -24.53
C SER A 3 9.36 -24.08 -25.36
N LYS A 4 9.71 -22.79 -25.51
CA LYS A 4 11.06 -22.41 -25.94
C LYS A 4 11.88 -22.03 -24.71
N ALA A 5 12.43 -23.04 -24.03
CA ALA A 5 13.51 -22.83 -23.09
C ALA A 5 14.75 -22.39 -23.89
N LYS A 6 14.98 -21.07 -23.99
CA LYS A 6 16.28 -20.57 -24.43
C LYS A 6 17.29 -20.97 -23.36
N LYS A 7 18.12 -21.99 -23.62
CA LYS A 7 19.28 -22.30 -22.79
C LYS A 7 20.17 -21.05 -22.77
N GLN A 8 20.31 -20.42 -21.61
CA GLN A 8 21.36 -19.43 -21.43
C GLN A 8 22.72 -20.13 -21.41
N VAL A 9 23.74 -19.47 -21.96
CA VAL A 9 25.13 -19.97 -21.97
C VAL A 9 25.87 -19.53 -20.70
N LEU A 10 25.32 -18.58 -19.96
CA LEU A 10 25.88 -18.14 -18.68
C LEU A 10 25.72 -19.28 -17.66
N GLY A 11 26.79 -19.58 -16.92
CA GLY A 11 26.76 -20.54 -15.82
C GLY A 11 25.77 -20.13 -14.72
N PRO A 12 25.69 -20.90 -13.60
CA PRO A 12 24.79 -20.55 -12.51
C PRO A 12 25.13 -19.15 -11.99
N PHE A 13 24.10 -18.31 -11.84
CA PHE A 13 24.22 -17.04 -11.15
C PHE A 13 24.27 -17.27 -9.63
N GLN A 14 25.00 -16.41 -8.95
CA GLN A 14 25.11 -16.36 -7.50
C GLN A 14 24.38 -15.13 -6.97
N ASP A 15 23.74 -15.27 -5.82
CA ASP A 15 23.05 -14.19 -5.11
C ASP A 15 24.07 -13.47 -4.20
N ALA A 16 24.33 -12.19 -4.46
CA ALA A 16 25.28 -11.38 -3.69
C ALA A 16 24.90 -11.28 -2.22
N HIS A 17 23.62 -11.05 -1.92
CA HIS A 17 23.14 -10.94 -0.54
C HIS A 17 23.19 -12.29 0.16
N GLY A 18 22.75 -13.36 -0.54
CA GLY A 18 22.81 -14.72 -0.03
C GLY A 18 24.23 -15.21 0.29
N ILE A 19 25.25 -14.71 -0.42
CA ILE A 19 26.67 -15.00 -0.12
C ILE A 19 27.16 -14.18 1.07
N ALA A 20 26.92 -12.86 1.06
CA ALA A 20 27.46 -11.96 2.08
C ALA A 20 26.84 -12.20 3.47
N TYR A 21 25.55 -12.56 3.51
CA TYR A 21 24.79 -12.77 4.75
C TYR A 21 24.35 -14.23 4.91
N ALA A 22 25.13 -15.20 4.40
CA ALA A 22 24.78 -16.64 4.44
C ALA A 22 24.45 -17.18 5.86
N ALA A 23 25.04 -16.58 6.91
CA ALA A 23 24.76 -16.90 8.31
C ALA A 23 23.42 -16.33 8.83
N ARG A 24 22.82 -15.40 8.10
CA ARG A 24 21.57 -14.71 8.39
C ARG A 24 20.67 -14.72 7.15
N LYS A 25 20.33 -15.90 6.64
CA LYS A 25 19.43 -16.03 5.46
C LYS A 25 18.10 -15.28 5.60
N GLU A 26 17.66 -15.02 6.83
CA GLU A 26 16.44 -14.29 7.15
C GLU A 26 16.64 -12.78 7.33
N SER A 27 17.89 -12.26 7.36
CA SER A 27 18.14 -10.84 7.65
C SER A 27 17.95 -9.90 6.47
N ARG A 28 17.60 -10.42 5.29
CA ARG A 28 17.52 -9.58 4.10
C ARG A 28 16.57 -8.40 4.34
N PRO A 29 17.06 -7.16 4.24
CA PRO A 29 16.21 -6.02 4.48
C PRO A 29 15.17 -5.95 3.36
N PRO A 30 13.90 -5.70 3.71
CA PRO A 30 12.86 -5.54 2.72
C PRO A 30 13.16 -4.34 1.82
N THR A 31 12.96 -4.52 0.52
CA THR A 31 13.26 -3.47 -0.46
C THR A 31 12.15 -2.45 -0.62
N ILE A 32 10.94 -2.74 -0.15
CA ILE A 32 9.84 -1.78 0.01
C ILE A 32 9.28 -2.04 1.41
N ILE A 33 8.61 -1.06 2.02
CA ILE A 33 7.91 -1.17 3.30
C ILE A 33 6.53 -0.48 3.11
N CYS A 34 5.42 -1.22 2.83
CA CYS A 34 3.99 -0.80 3.01
C CYS A 34 2.99 -1.68 3.89
N PRO A 35 2.52 -1.32 5.11
CA PRO A 35 1.75 -2.20 6.05
C PRO A 35 0.48 -2.88 5.49
N ASN A 36 0.20 -4.18 5.73
CA ASN A 36 -1.09 -4.67 5.26
C ASN A 36 -2.26 -3.99 6.02
N LEU A 37 -3.10 -3.25 5.29
CA LEU A 37 -4.23 -2.47 5.82
C LEU A 37 -5.58 -3.14 5.59
N ASP A 38 -5.63 -4.18 4.75
CA ASP A 38 -6.87 -4.79 4.28
C ASP A 38 -7.80 -5.21 5.41
N SER A 39 -7.28 -5.98 6.37
CA SER A 39 -7.98 -6.57 7.50
C SER A 39 -8.54 -5.53 8.48
N ALA A 40 -7.96 -4.34 8.49
CA ALA A 40 -8.45 -3.23 9.31
C ALA A 40 -9.58 -2.46 8.62
N MET A 41 -9.69 -2.55 7.28
CA MET A 41 -10.64 -1.77 6.49
C MET A 41 -11.81 -2.60 5.96
N ILE A 42 -11.58 -3.85 5.56
CA ILE A 42 -12.56 -4.71 4.91
C ILE A 42 -12.57 -6.12 5.50
N THR A 43 -13.74 -6.73 5.49
CA THR A 43 -13.96 -8.16 5.74
C THR A 43 -14.65 -8.81 4.54
N VAL A 44 -14.57 -10.13 4.47
CA VAL A 44 -15.28 -10.94 3.49
C VAL A 44 -16.48 -11.57 4.20
N GLU A 45 -17.68 -11.31 3.70
CA GLU A 45 -18.87 -12.09 4.06
C GLU A 45 -19.02 -13.23 3.07
N ASP A 46 -19.01 -14.47 3.58
CA ASP A 46 -19.45 -15.63 2.84
C ASP A 46 -20.97 -15.53 2.67
N GLY A 47 -21.44 -15.50 1.43
CA GLY A 47 -22.86 -15.54 1.16
C GLY A 47 -23.46 -16.83 1.71
N GLU A 48 -24.36 -16.73 2.70
CA GLU A 48 -25.21 -17.84 3.09
C GLU A 48 -26.13 -18.22 1.91
N GLY A 49 -25.63 -19.11 1.05
CA GLY A 49 -26.40 -19.76 0.01
C GLY A 49 -26.10 -19.30 -1.42
N ALA A 50 -25.31 -20.10 -2.14
CA ALA A 50 -25.62 -20.47 -3.52
C ALA A 50 -24.77 -21.69 -3.90
N GLY A 51 -25.40 -22.65 -4.58
CA GLY A 51 -24.73 -23.86 -5.07
C GLY A 51 -23.52 -23.56 -5.95
N ALA A 52 -22.70 -24.59 -6.12
CA ALA A 52 -21.48 -24.59 -6.93
C ALA A 52 -21.62 -23.77 -8.22
N GLY A 53 -21.03 -22.57 -8.26
CA GLY A 53 -20.97 -21.78 -9.49
C GLY A 53 -20.59 -20.30 -9.35
N ASP A 54 -20.93 -19.64 -8.25
CA ASP A 54 -20.66 -18.19 -8.11
C ASP A 54 -20.18 -17.86 -6.68
N SER A 55 -18.90 -18.09 -6.43
CA SER A 55 -18.21 -17.66 -5.20
C SER A 55 -17.78 -16.19 -5.32
N SER A 56 -18.74 -15.29 -5.50
CA SER A 56 -18.49 -13.84 -5.43
C SER A 56 -18.49 -13.42 -3.96
N SER A 57 -17.35 -13.59 -3.31
CA SER A 57 -17.09 -13.08 -1.96
C SER A 57 -17.39 -11.57 -1.89
N LYS A 58 -18.35 -11.17 -1.05
CA LYS A 58 -18.75 -9.77 -0.92
C LYS A 58 -17.83 -9.07 0.09
N LEU A 59 -17.15 -8.01 -0.37
CA LEU A 59 -16.38 -7.14 0.51
C LEU A 59 -17.30 -6.19 1.27
N VAL A 60 -17.16 -6.16 2.59
CA VAL A 60 -17.87 -5.27 3.52
C VAL A 60 -16.87 -4.47 4.35
N PRO A 61 -17.19 -3.21 4.70
CA PRO A 61 -16.33 -2.40 5.56
C PRO A 61 -16.32 -2.94 6.99
N THR A 62 -15.19 -2.85 7.68
CA THR A 62 -15.09 -3.13 9.12
C THR A 62 -15.79 -2.05 9.95
N ASP A 63 -16.12 -2.37 11.20
CA ASP A 63 -16.63 -1.38 12.17
C ASP A 63 -15.63 -0.22 12.38
N SER A 64 -14.32 -0.53 12.38
CA SER A 64 -13.26 0.50 12.48
C SER A 64 -13.29 1.47 11.32
N LEU A 65 -13.45 0.97 10.09
CA LEU A 65 -13.56 1.82 8.89
C LEU A 65 -14.85 2.63 8.93
N LEU A 66 -15.99 2.00 9.25
CA LEU A 66 -17.28 2.69 9.34
C LEU A 66 -17.24 3.83 10.37
N LYS A 67 -16.62 3.59 11.53
CA LYS A 67 -16.44 4.61 12.57
C LYS A 67 -15.58 5.78 12.08
N ALA A 68 -14.46 5.50 11.41
CA ALA A 68 -13.58 6.53 10.86
C ALA A 68 -14.29 7.36 9.78
N LEU A 69 -14.95 6.69 8.83
CA LEU A 69 -15.74 7.34 7.78
C LEU A 69 -16.88 8.18 8.37
N LYS A 70 -17.56 7.68 9.41
CA LYS A 70 -18.67 8.39 10.04
C LYS A 70 -18.19 9.67 10.72
N ASN A 71 -17.08 9.60 11.44
CA ASN A 71 -16.49 10.79 12.06
C ASN A 71 -16.06 11.82 11.01
N ALA A 72 -15.45 11.38 9.90
CA ALA A 72 -15.08 12.25 8.80
C ALA A 72 -16.31 12.90 8.14
N PHE A 73 -17.35 12.10 7.86
CA PHE A 73 -18.60 12.57 7.29
C PHE A 73 -19.28 13.62 8.18
N ASP A 74 -19.42 13.34 9.47
CA ASP A 74 -20.07 14.25 10.41
C ASP A 74 -19.29 15.55 10.58
N ALA A 75 -17.96 15.49 10.55
CA ALA A 75 -17.11 16.67 10.62
C ALA A 75 -17.19 17.54 9.38
N LEU A 76 -17.26 16.94 8.19
CA LEU A 76 -17.42 17.63 6.92
C LEU A 76 -18.79 18.32 6.84
N GLY A 77 -19.86 17.61 7.18
CA GLY A 77 -21.24 18.11 7.09
C GLY A 77 -21.72 18.90 8.31
N GLY A 78 -20.88 19.09 9.33
CA GLY A 78 -21.29 19.73 10.59
C GLY A 78 -22.44 19.02 11.31
N GLY A 79 -22.49 17.68 11.22
CA GLY A 79 -23.53 16.84 11.83
C GLY A 79 -24.84 16.75 11.03
N LYS A 80 -24.90 17.28 9.81
CA LYS A 80 -26.04 17.10 8.89
C LYS A 80 -26.16 15.64 8.43
N ALA A 81 -27.36 15.27 7.97
CA ALA A 81 -27.63 13.94 7.41
C ALA A 81 -27.01 13.72 6.02
N GLU A 82 -26.77 14.80 5.27
CA GLU A 82 -26.18 14.80 3.94
C GLU A 82 -25.09 15.89 3.86
N LEU A 83 -24.03 15.61 3.10
CA LEU A 83 -23.06 16.61 2.66
C LEU A 83 -23.66 17.37 1.48
N GLU A 84 -23.70 18.69 1.57
CA GLU A 84 -24.09 19.54 0.45
C GLU A 84 -22.93 19.70 -0.54
N GLU A 85 -23.21 20.25 -1.73
CA GLU A 85 -22.19 20.41 -2.78
C GLU A 85 -20.92 21.10 -2.25
N GLU A 86 -21.06 22.18 -1.47
CA GLU A 86 -19.93 22.89 -0.86
C GLU A 86 -19.11 22.00 0.09
N ASP A 87 -19.77 21.14 0.87
CA ASP A 87 -19.11 20.21 1.80
C ASP A 87 -18.35 19.13 1.01
N VAL A 88 -18.94 18.64 -0.09
CA VAL A 88 -18.31 17.66 -1.00
C VAL A 88 -17.11 18.26 -1.71
N GLU A 89 -17.22 19.50 -2.22
CA GLU A 89 -16.09 20.19 -2.86
C GLU A 89 -14.94 20.40 -1.86
N LYS A 90 -15.26 20.86 -0.64
CA LYS A 90 -14.28 21.02 0.43
C LYS A 90 -13.57 19.71 0.76
N TRP A 91 -14.32 18.61 0.90
CA TRP A 91 -13.75 17.28 1.10
C TRP A 91 -12.79 16.93 -0.03
N LEU A 92 -13.24 17.02 -1.29
CA LEU A 92 -12.45 16.61 -2.45
C LEU A 92 -11.18 17.45 -2.64
N VAL A 93 -11.24 18.76 -2.36
CA VAL A 93 -10.03 19.61 -2.33
C VAL A 93 -9.10 19.20 -1.20
N THR A 94 -9.63 18.86 -0.02
CA THR A 94 -8.82 18.48 1.14
C THR A 94 -8.00 17.22 0.85
N ILE A 95 -8.60 16.19 0.25
CA ILE A 95 -7.90 14.93 -0.03
C ILE A 95 -7.04 14.97 -1.31
N ASN A 96 -7.47 15.71 -2.35
CA ASN A 96 -6.79 15.71 -3.66
C ASN A 96 -5.87 16.93 -3.89
N GLY A 97 -5.92 17.92 -3.01
CA GLY A 97 -5.23 19.22 -3.13
C GLY A 97 -5.84 20.20 -4.14
N GLN A 98 -6.67 19.72 -5.09
CA GLN A 98 -7.37 20.55 -6.06
C GLN A 98 -8.64 19.86 -6.60
N MET A 99 -9.60 20.67 -7.06
CA MET A 99 -10.83 20.17 -7.69
C MET A 99 -10.55 19.43 -9.01
N GLY A 100 -11.37 18.41 -9.29
CA GLY A 100 -11.31 17.65 -10.55
C GLY A 100 -10.25 16.53 -10.60
N ARG A 101 -9.51 16.30 -9.51
CA ARG A 101 -8.51 15.22 -9.40
C ARG A 101 -9.02 14.07 -8.53
N GLY A 102 -8.47 12.88 -8.73
CA GLY A 102 -8.79 11.70 -7.93
C GLY A 102 -9.90 10.85 -8.54
N SER A 103 -9.91 9.55 -8.21
CA SER A 103 -11.04 8.66 -8.53
C SER A 103 -12.23 8.94 -7.63
N GLU A 104 -11.99 9.43 -6.42
CA GLU A 104 -12.96 9.90 -5.43
C GLU A 104 -13.82 11.02 -6.02
N TYR A 105 -13.20 12.01 -6.69
CA TYR A 105 -13.93 13.06 -7.40
C TYR A 105 -14.84 12.49 -8.47
N ARG A 106 -14.32 11.62 -9.35
CA ARG A 106 -15.12 11.02 -10.43
C ARG A 106 -16.27 10.17 -9.88
N ASN A 107 -16.01 9.42 -8.81
CA ASN A 107 -16.99 8.59 -8.12
C ASN A 107 -18.07 9.43 -7.43
N ALA A 108 -17.70 10.55 -6.80
CA ALA A 108 -18.63 11.50 -6.18
C ALA A 108 -19.52 12.18 -7.23
N MET A 109 -18.94 12.69 -8.32
CA MET A 109 -19.69 13.32 -9.40
C MET A 109 -20.65 12.34 -10.07
N ALA A 110 -20.19 11.12 -10.38
CA ALA A 110 -21.04 10.09 -10.96
C ALA A 110 -22.21 9.72 -10.04
N CYS A 111 -21.98 9.63 -8.73
CA CYS A 111 -23.03 9.35 -7.74
C CYS A 111 -24.08 10.48 -7.69
N MET A 112 -23.64 11.75 -7.68
CA MET A 112 -24.55 12.90 -7.69
C MET A 112 -25.32 13.04 -9.01
N GLU A 113 -24.68 12.72 -10.14
CA GLU A 113 -25.31 12.73 -11.47
C GLU A 113 -26.39 11.64 -11.59
N GLU A 114 -26.08 10.40 -11.18
CA GLU A 114 -27.02 9.27 -11.22
C GLU A 114 -28.27 9.53 -10.37
N LYS A 115 -28.10 10.15 -9.20
CA LYS A 115 -29.19 10.52 -8.28
C LYS A 115 -29.96 11.77 -8.74
N GLY A 116 -29.37 12.60 -9.60
CA GLY A 116 -29.90 13.90 -9.95
C GLY A 116 -29.93 14.90 -8.79
N LYS A 117 -29.08 14.72 -7.76
CA LYS A 117 -28.96 15.61 -6.60
C LYS A 117 -27.49 15.86 -6.27
N ARG A 118 -27.17 17.10 -5.90
CA ARG A 118 -25.80 17.55 -5.60
C ARG A 118 -25.46 17.40 -4.11
N THR A 119 -25.76 16.22 -3.57
CA THR A 119 -25.66 15.90 -2.14
C THR A 119 -25.23 14.46 -1.94
N LEU A 120 -24.39 14.17 -0.95
CA LEU A 120 -24.00 12.81 -0.57
C LEU A 120 -24.47 12.47 0.84
N ASN A 121 -25.19 11.38 1.00
CA ASN A 121 -25.46 10.80 2.32
C ASN A 121 -24.29 9.89 2.77
N PHE A 122 -24.37 9.38 4.00
CA PHE A 122 -23.30 8.56 4.57
C PHE A 122 -23.06 7.24 3.81
N GLU A 123 -24.12 6.60 3.31
CA GLU A 123 -24.01 5.36 2.54
C GLU A 123 -23.29 5.61 1.20
N GLU A 124 -23.64 6.71 0.52
CA GLU A 124 -23.03 7.14 -0.73
C GLU A 124 -21.56 7.50 -0.53
N PHE A 125 -21.24 8.28 0.51
CA PHE A 125 -19.86 8.59 0.90
C PHE A 125 -19.04 7.33 1.19
N THR A 126 -19.60 6.40 1.96
CA THR A 126 -18.97 5.11 2.26
C THR A 126 -18.76 4.29 0.98
N SER A 127 -19.73 4.29 0.06
CA SER A 127 -19.64 3.56 -1.20
C SER A 127 -18.49 4.04 -2.09
N ILE A 128 -18.16 5.34 -2.05
CA ILE A 128 -17.04 5.92 -2.80
C ILE A 128 -15.72 5.35 -2.28
N TYR A 129 -15.49 5.38 -0.96
CA TYR A 129 -14.28 4.76 -0.37
C TYR A 129 -14.24 3.25 -0.60
N MET A 130 -15.39 2.55 -0.55
CA MET A 130 -15.43 1.12 -0.88
C MET A 130 -15.06 0.81 -2.34
N LYS A 131 -15.27 1.73 -3.29
CA LYS A 131 -14.77 1.58 -4.66
C LYS A 131 -13.24 1.69 -4.70
N GLU A 132 -12.66 2.65 -3.98
CA GLU A 132 -11.19 2.79 -3.90
C GLU A 132 -10.54 1.55 -3.27
N LEU A 133 -11.15 0.98 -2.22
CA LEU A 133 -10.68 -0.25 -1.57
C LEU A 133 -10.78 -1.47 -2.50
N LYS A 134 -11.84 -1.57 -3.31
CA LYS A 134 -11.95 -2.62 -4.36
C LYS A 134 -10.87 -2.51 -5.43
N ASP A 135 -10.40 -1.30 -5.72
CA ASP A 135 -9.27 -1.04 -6.61
C ASP A 135 -7.90 -1.28 -5.94
N GLY A 136 -7.87 -1.70 -4.67
CA GLY A 136 -6.64 -1.97 -3.92
C GLY A 136 -5.96 -0.72 -3.34
N LYS A 137 -6.63 0.43 -3.29
CA LYS A 137 -6.04 1.71 -2.87
C LYS A 137 -6.10 1.94 -1.36
N PHE A 138 -5.78 0.92 -0.57
CA PHE A 138 -5.83 0.97 0.89
C PHE A 138 -4.99 2.12 1.49
N TRP A 139 -3.83 2.40 0.91
CA TRP A 139 -2.97 3.52 1.31
C TRP A 139 -3.56 4.89 1.05
N GLY A 140 -4.20 5.06 -0.11
CA GLY A 140 -4.88 6.31 -0.43
C GLY A 140 -5.99 6.58 0.57
N VAL A 141 -6.78 5.54 0.88
CA VAL A 141 -7.85 5.63 1.88
C VAL A 141 -7.32 5.90 3.29
N ASP A 142 -6.24 5.24 3.72
CA ASP A 142 -5.64 5.53 5.04
C ASP A 142 -5.07 6.95 5.07
N HIS A 143 -4.39 7.40 4.02
CA HIS A 143 -3.87 8.76 3.93
C HIS A 143 -4.99 9.79 4.02
N ASP A 144 -6.07 9.61 3.25
CA ASP A 144 -7.22 10.51 3.26
C ASP A 144 -7.83 10.61 4.65
N LEU A 145 -8.10 9.46 5.28
CA LEU A 145 -8.74 9.41 6.58
C LEU A 145 -7.81 9.90 7.70
N ARG A 146 -6.57 9.43 7.76
CA ARG A 146 -5.61 9.77 8.83
C ARG A 146 -5.02 11.16 8.67
N GLN A 147 -4.44 11.45 7.51
CA GLN A 147 -3.61 12.65 7.30
C GLN A 147 -4.43 13.83 6.82
N ALA A 148 -5.29 13.63 5.81
CA ALA A 148 -6.04 14.74 5.24
C ALA A 148 -7.26 15.13 6.08
N LEU A 149 -7.96 14.15 6.67
CA LEU A 149 -9.20 14.36 7.40
C LEU A 149 -9.06 14.26 8.92
N GLY A 150 -8.00 13.62 9.44
CA GLY A 150 -7.74 13.53 10.89
C GLY A 150 -8.55 12.47 11.64
N TYR A 151 -9.10 11.49 10.94
CA TYR A 151 -9.92 10.38 11.44
C TYR A 151 -9.35 9.02 11.05
N PRO A 152 -8.23 8.57 11.66
CA PRO A 152 -7.59 7.31 11.30
C PRO A 152 -8.50 6.09 11.54
N VAL A 153 -8.35 5.08 10.68
CA VAL A 153 -8.98 3.77 10.87
C VAL A 153 -8.21 3.01 11.95
N GLU A 154 -8.89 2.64 13.03
CA GLU A 154 -8.27 1.91 14.13
C GLU A 154 -7.78 0.53 13.65
N GLY A 155 -6.50 0.23 13.90
CA GLY A 155 -5.84 -1.00 13.46
C GLY A 155 -5.30 -0.94 12.02
N ALA A 156 -5.71 0.03 11.21
CA ALA A 156 -5.03 0.33 9.95
C ALA A 156 -3.83 1.21 10.29
N GLY A 157 -2.65 0.92 9.74
CA GLY A 157 -1.43 1.73 9.86
C GLY A 157 -1.04 2.02 11.32
N GLY A 158 -0.05 1.30 11.82
CA GLY A 158 0.37 1.37 13.23
C GLY A 158 1.08 0.10 13.70
N LYS A 159 1.07 -0.94 12.87
CA LYS A 159 1.97 -2.08 12.91
C LYS A 159 2.62 -2.28 11.55
N GLU A 160 3.71 -3.03 11.61
CA GLU A 160 4.78 -3.17 10.63
C GLU A 160 4.42 -2.87 9.19
N ALA A 161 5.13 -1.88 8.70
CA ALA A 161 4.80 -1.17 7.53
C ALA A 161 5.15 -1.92 6.26
N PHE A 162 5.02 -3.24 6.14
CA PHE A 162 5.53 -4.18 5.12
C PHE A 162 6.99 -4.56 5.07
N GLN A 163 7.13 -5.77 4.56
CA GLN A 163 8.36 -6.41 4.19
C GLN A 163 8.14 -7.06 2.81
N ALA A 164 8.82 -6.60 1.76
CA ALA A 164 8.91 -7.38 0.51
C ALA A 164 10.35 -7.45 0.00
N VAL A 165 10.72 -8.64 -0.47
CA VAL A 165 12.03 -8.96 -1.02
C VAL A 165 11.88 -9.05 -2.53
N TYR A 166 12.29 -8.01 -3.27
CA TYR A 166 12.30 -8.11 -4.74
C TYR A 166 13.60 -7.69 -5.41
N ASP A 167 14.56 -7.14 -4.67
CA ASP A 167 15.89 -6.97 -5.22
C ASP A 167 16.75 -8.20 -4.88
N PHE A 168 17.22 -8.83 -5.96
CA PHE A 168 18.28 -9.81 -5.91
C PHE A 168 19.39 -9.31 -6.83
N ILE A 169 20.57 -9.14 -6.27
CA ILE A 169 21.75 -8.84 -7.08
C ILE A 169 22.40 -10.17 -7.45
N TYR A 170 22.07 -10.65 -8.63
CA TYR A 170 22.67 -11.85 -9.20
C TYR A 170 23.95 -11.51 -9.98
N PHE A 171 25.02 -12.25 -9.76
CA PHE A 171 26.27 -12.11 -10.51
C PHE A 171 26.78 -13.47 -11.02
N SER A 172 27.49 -13.45 -12.14
CA SER A 172 28.04 -14.66 -12.78
C SER A 172 29.43 -15.01 -12.23
N GLN A 173 29.94 -16.18 -12.58
CA GLN A 173 31.28 -16.64 -12.17
C GLN A 173 32.43 -15.76 -12.68
N SER A 174 32.23 -14.94 -13.70
CA SER A 174 33.23 -13.98 -14.18
C SER A 174 33.41 -12.79 -13.23
N LEU A 175 32.52 -12.63 -12.26
CA LEU A 175 32.55 -11.57 -11.26
C LEU A 175 32.88 -12.16 -9.89
N GLU A 176 33.54 -11.37 -9.07
CA GLU A 176 33.83 -11.60 -7.67
C GLU A 176 33.07 -10.56 -6.85
N LEU A 177 32.33 -11.03 -5.85
CA LEU A 177 31.67 -10.15 -4.89
C LEU A 177 32.71 -9.58 -3.94
N VAL A 178 32.89 -8.26 -3.98
CA VAL A 178 33.87 -7.53 -3.15
C VAL A 178 33.21 -6.92 -1.92
N GLY A 179 31.94 -6.55 -2.03
CA GLY A 179 31.20 -5.98 -0.93
C GLY A 179 29.71 -5.89 -1.23
N VAL A 180 28.93 -5.67 -0.19
CA VAL A 180 27.49 -5.40 -0.23
C VAL A 180 27.20 -4.20 0.65
N CYS A 181 26.09 -3.51 0.38
CA CYS A 181 25.57 -2.52 1.32
C CYS A 181 25.27 -3.20 2.66
N GLU A 182 25.59 -2.50 3.75
CA GLU A 182 25.17 -2.90 5.08
C GLU A 182 23.64 -2.82 5.17
N GLU A 183 23.04 -3.77 5.90
CA GLU A 183 21.62 -3.77 6.18
C GLU A 183 21.27 -2.60 7.11
N MET A 184 20.03 -2.12 7.04
CA MET A 184 19.52 -1.17 8.02
C MET A 184 19.54 -1.83 9.41
N GLU A 185 20.04 -1.11 10.42
CA GLU A 185 20.03 -1.59 11.80
C GLU A 185 18.60 -1.91 12.27
N GLU A 186 18.47 -2.94 13.11
CA GLU A 186 17.16 -3.45 13.56
C GLU A 186 16.29 -2.36 14.20
N GLU A 187 16.91 -1.43 14.94
CA GLU A 187 16.21 -0.30 15.56
C GLU A 187 15.65 0.68 14.53
N ASP A 188 16.43 1.05 13.51
CA ASP A 188 15.98 1.95 12.45
C ASP A 188 14.90 1.28 11.59
N LEU A 189 15.09 0.00 11.28
CA LEU A 189 14.10 -0.80 10.57
C LEU A 189 12.80 -0.85 11.37
N SER A 190 12.86 -1.16 12.66
CA SER A 190 11.69 -1.19 13.54
C SER A 190 10.98 0.16 13.59
N ARG A 191 11.71 1.28 13.64
CA ARG A 191 11.13 2.64 13.63
C ARG A 191 10.46 2.99 12.29
N ALA A 192 11.08 2.65 11.17
CA ALA A 192 10.48 2.82 9.84
C ALA A 192 9.22 1.96 9.69
N VAL A 193 9.30 0.73 10.17
CA VAL A 193 8.27 -0.29 10.07
C VAL A 193 7.08 0.01 11.00
N CYS A 194 7.28 0.52 12.21
CA CYS A 194 6.15 0.94 13.07
C CYS A 194 5.59 2.32 12.72
N GLY A 195 6.16 3.01 11.72
CA GLY A 195 5.73 4.34 11.28
C GLY A 195 6.20 5.47 12.21
N ALA A 196 7.12 5.20 13.14
CA ALA A 196 7.72 6.23 14.00
C ALA A 196 8.74 7.11 13.24
N ASP A 197 9.35 6.57 12.18
CA ASP A 197 10.29 7.29 11.30
C ASP A 197 10.19 6.75 9.86
N PRO A 198 9.06 6.99 9.17
CA PRO A 198 8.76 6.35 7.90
C PRO A 198 9.72 6.79 6.80
N LEU A 199 10.00 5.88 5.87
CA LEU A 199 10.78 6.18 4.68
C LEU A 199 9.92 6.92 3.62
N PRO A 200 10.49 7.84 2.82
CA PRO A 200 11.85 8.37 2.92
C PRO A 200 12.01 9.34 4.11
N ASN A 201 13.19 9.35 4.74
CA ASN A 201 13.56 10.27 5.83
C ASN A 201 14.97 10.87 5.62
N GLU A 202 15.44 11.69 6.57
CA GLU A 202 16.74 12.39 6.47
C GLU A 202 17.94 11.43 6.34
N LYS A 203 17.85 10.25 6.98
CA LYS A 203 18.90 9.22 6.93
C LYS A 203 18.80 8.35 5.68
N PHE A 204 17.57 8.09 5.22
CA PHE A 204 17.26 7.17 4.13
C PHE A 204 16.28 7.85 3.16
N PRO A 205 16.79 8.50 2.10
CA PRO A 205 15.99 9.37 1.23
C PRO A 205 15.08 8.61 0.24
N SER A 206 14.99 7.29 0.34
CA SER A 206 14.13 6.44 -0.49
C SER A 206 13.19 5.62 0.41
N ASP A 207 11.97 5.39 -0.07
CA ASP A 207 10.99 4.41 0.41
C ASP A 207 11.46 2.96 0.25
N HIS A 208 12.59 2.75 -0.42
CA HIS A 208 13.26 1.48 -0.57
C HIS A 208 14.48 1.36 0.34
N VAL A 209 14.67 0.22 1.01
CA VAL A 209 15.96 -0.09 1.63
C VAL A 209 16.93 -0.47 0.52
N MET A 210 17.93 0.38 0.28
CA MET A 210 18.89 0.20 -0.79
C MET A 210 19.64 -1.13 -0.66
N GLN A 211 19.54 -1.97 -1.69
CA GLN A 211 20.47 -3.08 -1.89
C GLN A 211 21.50 -2.68 -2.94
N SER A 212 22.78 -2.81 -2.60
CA SER A 212 23.87 -2.62 -3.56
C SER A 212 24.98 -3.64 -3.34
N ALA A 213 25.72 -3.94 -4.40
CA ALA A 213 26.87 -4.81 -4.36
C ALA A 213 28.01 -4.24 -5.19
N VAL A 214 29.23 -4.40 -4.70
CA VAL A 214 30.46 -4.09 -5.43
C VAL A 214 30.97 -5.39 -6.04
N LEU A 215 31.03 -5.42 -7.36
CA LEU A 215 31.48 -6.58 -8.14
C LEU A 215 32.78 -6.23 -8.86
N LYS A 216 33.76 -7.13 -8.82
CA LYS A 216 35.02 -7.01 -9.55
C LYS A 216 35.12 -8.11 -10.59
N LEU A 217 35.62 -7.78 -11.79
CA LEU A 217 35.91 -8.81 -12.79
C LEU A 217 37.05 -9.70 -12.28
N ARG A 218 36.83 -11.02 -12.28
CA ARG A 218 37.91 -11.97 -12.01
C ARG A 218 38.97 -11.81 -13.10
N GLY A 219 40.23 -11.64 -12.71
CA GLY A 219 41.32 -11.63 -13.67
C GLY A 219 41.31 -12.92 -14.48
N THR A 220 41.37 -12.81 -15.81
CA THR A 220 41.63 -13.96 -16.68
C THR A 220 43.04 -14.44 -16.40
N SER A 221 43.18 -15.48 -15.59
CA SER A 221 44.41 -16.28 -15.47
C SER A 221 44.66 -17.06 -16.75
#